data_AF-A0A0S8KV42-F1
#
_entry.id   AF-A0A0S8KV42-F1
#
_cell.length_a   1.000
_cell.length_b   1.000
_cell.length_c   1.000
_cell.angle_alpha   90.00
_cell.angle_beta   90.00
_cell.angle_gamma   90.00
#
_symmetry.space_group_name_H-M   'P 1'
#
loop_
_entity.id
_entity.type
_entity.pdbx_description
1 polymer ?
#
loop_
_entity_poly.entity_id
_entity_poly.type
_entity_poly.pdbx_seq_one_letter_code
_entity_poly.pdbx_strand_id
1 'polypeptide(L)'
;MDNVLVPDTTTYPGTDYYHVRMVQVQQDLGLIDPETRKPLRTTVWAYGAANRTATYPGPTIVAHSTLATNRQPGKPVKVRWENALPDKHLLPVDTTVHCGPDARQQHSHCRPFVRTVTHLHGGHVPDHSDGYPEAWFSPGFREKGPLWSREVYDYPNDQEAATLWYHDHAMGITRLNVYAGLAGFYLVRDDNEQRLQRDGRLPAPAYDVPLVIQDRSFRRDGSLFYTSGKGEFEQRPEEAEKTAAAPGERLPRDPITGQLSSSIEPEFFGDTILVNGKAWPVLEVEPRKYRLRVLNGSNSRFYRLTLSSGQEFQQIGSD
;
A
#
# COMPACT_ATOMS: atom_id res chain seq x y z
N MET A 1 -6.09 1.25 -18.83
CA MET A 1 -5.76 1.03 -17.41
C MET A 1 -6.92 1.59 -16.60
N ASP A 2 -7.74 0.73 -16.01
CA ASP A 2 -9.04 1.14 -15.49
C ASP A 2 -8.97 1.87 -14.15
N ASN A 3 -7.78 2.02 -13.54
CA ASN A 3 -7.59 2.66 -12.24
C ASN A 3 -6.55 3.81 -12.26
N VAL A 4 -6.52 4.65 -13.30
CA VAL A 4 -5.62 5.83 -13.37
C VAL A 4 -6.34 7.09 -12.89
N LEU A 5 -5.70 7.90 -12.03
CA LEU A 5 -6.24 9.20 -11.60
C LEU A 5 -6.17 10.24 -12.71
N VAL A 6 -7.17 11.12 -12.74
CA VAL A 6 -7.21 12.30 -13.60
C VAL A 6 -6.92 13.53 -12.74
N PRO A 7 -5.94 14.38 -13.09
CA PRO A 7 -5.60 15.56 -12.30
C PRO A 7 -6.62 16.67 -12.47
N ASP A 8 -6.78 17.45 -11.41
CA ASP A 8 -7.29 18.82 -11.50
C ASP A 8 -6.15 19.73 -11.96
N THR A 9 -6.36 20.43 -13.08
CA THR A 9 -5.37 21.33 -13.69
C THR A 9 -5.66 22.82 -13.43
N THR A 10 -6.67 23.09 -12.59
CA THR A 10 -7.21 24.42 -12.31
C THR A 10 -6.85 24.95 -10.94
N THR A 11 -6.86 24.11 -9.90
CA THR A 11 -6.57 24.54 -8.52
C THR A 11 -5.14 25.08 -8.37
N TYR A 12 -4.17 24.48 -9.08
CA TYR A 12 -2.78 24.95 -9.14
C TYR A 12 -2.35 25.11 -10.60
N PRO A 13 -2.47 26.32 -11.19
CA PRO A 13 -2.09 26.56 -12.58
C PRO A 13 -0.65 26.11 -12.87
N GLY A 14 -0.47 25.35 -13.96
CA GLY A 14 0.85 24.81 -14.35
C GLY A 14 1.27 23.52 -13.64
N THR A 15 0.44 22.98 -12.75
CA THR A 15 0.68 21.74 -12.00
C THR A 15 -0.49 20.77 -12.21
N ASP A 16 -0.22 19.48 -12.20
CA ASP A 16 -1.25 18.46 -12.08
C ASP A 16 -1.56 18.22 -10.59
N TYR A 17 -2.76 18.55 -10.14
CA TYR A 17 -3.17 18.43 -8.74
C TYR A 17 -4.09 17.24 -8.50
N TYR A 18 -3.84 16.53 -7.39
CA TYR A 18 -4.68 15.44 -6.92
C TYR A 18 -5.07 15.65 -5.46
N HIS A 19 -6.33 15.37 -5.14
CA HIS A 19 -6.81 15.24 -3.76
C HIS A 19 -7.15 13.78 -3.49
N VAL A 20 -6.29 13.11 -2.73
CA VAL A 20 -6.37 11.67 -2.47
C VAL A 20 -6.67 11.43 -1.00
N ARG A 21 -7.70 10.65 -0.73
CA ARG A 21 -8.22 10.36 0.60
C ARG A 21 -7.90 8.91 0.97
N MET A 22 -7.48 8.69 2.20
CA MET A 22 -7.36 7.38 2.83
C MET A 22 -8.69 7.07 3.52
N VAL A 23 -9.35 6.00 3.09
CA VAL A 23 -10.68 5.61 3.59
C VAL A 23 -10.75 4.12 3.87
N GLN A 24 -11.62 3.72 4.79
CA GLN A 24 -11.92 2.31 5.01
C GLN A 24 -13.04 1.86 4.07
N VAL A 25 -12.82 0.77 3.34
CA VAL A 25 -13.80 0.21 2.39
C VAL A 25 -13.95 -1.30 2.56
N GLN A 26 -15.05 -1.84 2.05
CA GLN A 26 -15.25 -3.27 1.86
C GLN A 26 -14.94 -3.62 0.41
N GLN A 27 -13.94 -4.46 0.17
CA GLN A 27 -13.52 -4.85 -1.18
C GLN A 27 -13.61 -6.36 -1.37
N ASP A 28 -14.06 -6.79 -2.55
CA ASP A 28 -13.94 -8.17 -2.98
C ASP A 28 -12.49 -8.43 -3.40
N LEU A 29 -11.78 -9.28 -2.65
CA LEU A 29 -10.40 -9.68 -2.93
C LEU A 29 -10.30 -11.02 -3.67
N GLY A 30 -11.40 -11.53 -4.23
CA GLY A 30 -11.44 -12.84 -4.89
C GLY A 30 -11.57 -14.02 -3.91
N LEU A 31 -11.91 -13.74 -2.66
CA LEU A 31 -12.14 -14.76 -1.63
C LEU A 31 -13.56 -15.32 -1.72
N ILE A 32 -13.67 -16.62 -1.49
CA ILE A 32 -14.94 -17.34 -1.53
C ILE A 32 -15.10 -18.14 -0.23
N ASP A 33 -16.28 -18.07 0.35
CA ASP A 33 -16.63 -18.90 1.51
C ASP A 33 -16.62 -20.39 1.10
N PRO A 34 -15.87 -21.26 1.82
CA PRO A 34 -15.70 -22.66 1.41
C PRO A 34 -16.98 -23.49 1.51
N GLU A 35 -17.94 -23.11 2.37
CA GLU A 35 -19.18 -23.84 2.58
C GLU A 35 -20.30 -23.33 1.68
N THR A 36 -20.48 -22.02 1.62
CA THR A 36 -21.60 -21.39 0.88
C THR A 36 -21.25 -21.08 -0.57
N ARG A 37 -19.96 -21.11 -0.93
CA ARG A 37 -19.43 -20.73 -2.25
C ARG A 37 -19.74 -19.28 -2.66
N LYS A 38 -20.12 -18.42 -1.71
CA LYS A 38 -20.41 -17.01 -1.95
C LYS A 38 -19.13 -16.15 -1.83
N PRO A 39 -19.03 -15.04 -2.59
CA PRO A 39 -17.93 -14.10 -2.43
C PRO A 39 -17.88 -13.51 -1.02
N LEU A 40 -16.69 -13.44 -0.44
CA LEU A 40 -16.41 -12.74 0.81
C LEU A 40 -15.89 -11.33 0.51
N ARG A 41 -16.28 -10.36 1.36
CA ARG A 41 -15.75 -9.00 1.29
C ARG A 41 -14.82 -8.75 2.47
N THR A 42 -13.71 -8.10 2.19
CA THR A 42 -12.66 -7.81 3.17
C THR A 42 -12.66 -6.31 3.45
N THR A 43 -12.67 -5.94 4.72
CA THR A 43 -12.37 -4.57 5.15
C THR A 43 -10.90 -4.28 4.85
N VAL A 44 -10.64 -3.22 4.08
CA VAL A 44 -9.30 -2.71 3.76
C VAL A 44 -9.25 -1.21 3.93
N TRP A 45 -8.05 -0.66 4.10
CA TRP A 45 -7.78 0.76 3.94
C TRP A 45 -7.31 1.03 2.52
N ALA A 46 -7.86 2.07 1.91
CA ALA A 46 -7.73 2.32 0.48
C ALA A 46 -7.44 3.79 0.22
N TYR A 47 -6.67 4.07 -0.83
CA TYR A 47 -6.55 5.40 -1.39
C TYR A 47 -7.64 5.61 -2.45
N GLY A 48 -8.22 6.81 -2.50
CA GLY A 48 -9.20 7.18 -3.52
C GLY A 48 -9.32 8.69 -3.70
N ALA A 49 -9.57 9.14 -4.93
CA ALA A 49 -9.90 10.56 -5.17
C ALA A 49 -11.29 10.88 -4.61
N ALA A 50 -11.51 12.12 -4.18
CA ALA A 50 -12.77 12.54 -3.53
C ALA A 50 -14.04 12.24 -4.36
N ASN A 51 -13.94 12.18 -5.69
CA ASN A 51 -15.02 11.93 -6.62
C ASN A 51 -15.02 10.50 -7.22
N ARG A 52 -14.21 9.58 -6.69
CA ARG A 52 -14.05 8.22 -7.21
C ARG A 52 -14.09 7.20 -6.08
N THR A 53 -14.52 5.98 -6.40
CA THR A 53 -14.42 4.85 -5.46
C THR A 53 -12.97 4.61 -5.08
N ALA A 54 -12.68 4.60 -3.79
CA ALA A 54 -11.37 4.21 -3.27
C ALA A 54 -11.14 2.72 -3.45
N THR A 55 -9.89 2.35 -3.74
CA THR A 55 -9.52 0.96 -4.05
C THR A 55 -8.23 0.56 -3.36
N TYR A 56 -8.08 -0.74 -3.14
CA TYR A 56 -6.83 -1.39 -2.77
C TYR A 56 -6.42 -2.33 -3.92
N PRO A 57 -5.24 -2.16 -4.55
CA PRO A 57 -4.32 -1.05 -4.40
C PRO A 57 -4.96 0.28 -4.78
N GLY A 58 -4.36 1.37 -4.30
CA GLY A 58 -4.73 2.73 -4.64
C GLY A 58 -4.64 3.00 -6.14
N PRO A 59 -5.34 4.04 -6.62
CA PRO A 59 -5.34 4.39 -8.03
C PRO A 59 -3.93 4.78 -8.51
N THR A 60 -3.60 4.39 -9.73
CA THR A 60 -2.32 4.72 -10.36
C THR A 60 -2.26 6.21 -10.67
N ILE A 61 -1.22 6.88 -10.21
CA ILE A 61 -0.87 8.23 -10.68
C ILE A 61 0.10 8.07 -11.84
N VAL A 62 -0.15 8.75 -12.95
CA VAL A 62 0.78 8.79 -14.09
C VAL A 62 1.24 10.23 -14.22
N ALA A 63 2.55 10.45 -14.14
CA ALA A 63 3.19 11.73 -14.35
C ALA A 63 4.12 11.65 -15.56
N HIS A 64 4.43 12.80 -16.13
CA HIS A 64 5.44 12.91 -17.18
C HIS A 64 6.63 13.69 -16.64
N SER A 65 7.84 13.22 -16.93
CA SER A 65 9.09 13.74 -16.40
C SER A 65 9.28 15.21 -16.79
N THR A 66 9.68 16.03 -15.82
CA THR A 66 9.93 17.47 -16.02
C THR A 66 11.36 17.77 -16.44
N LEU A 67 12.20 16.73 -16.62
CA LEU A 67 13.56 16.90 -17.11
C LEU A 67 13.61 17.68 -18.43
N ALA A 68 14.48 18.69 -18.48
CA ALA A 68 14.64 19.55 -19.66
C ALA A 68 15.19 18.82 -20.90
N THR A 69 15.68 17.58 -20.72
CA THR A 69 16.10 16.70 -21.82
C THR A 69 14.91 16.13 -22.60
N ASN A 70 13.69 16.17 -22.04
CA ASN A 70 12.47 15.84 -22.77
C ASN A 70 12.17 16.92 -23.82
N ARG A 71 11.74 16.50 -25.00
CA ARG A 71 11.22 17.40 -26.05
C ARG A 71 9.91 18.05 -25.62
N GLN A 72 9.09 17.33 -24.87
CA GLN A 72 7.87 17.85 -24.23
C GLN A 72 7.92 17.53 -22.74
N PRO A 73 8.59 18.36 -21.91
CA PRO A 73 8.61 18.18 -20.48
C PRO A 73 7.19 18.17 -19.89
N GLY A 74 6.98 17.30 -18.91
CA GLY A 74 5.75 17.23 -18.15
C GLY A 74 5.55 18.42 -17.22
N LYS A 75 4.66 18.22 -16.24
CA LYS A 75 4.38 19.20 -15.19
C LYS A 75 4.75 18.62 -13.83
N PRO A 76 5.13 19.47 -12.86
CA PRO A 76 5.17 19.03 -11.48
C PRO A 76 3.78 18.56 -11.06
N VAL A 77 3.76 17.66 -10.07
CA VAL A 77 2.54 17.14 -9.48
C VAL A 77 2.42 17.65 -8.05
N LYS A 78 1.20 18.00 -7.64
CA LYS A 78 0.86 18.26 -6.24
C LYS A 78 -0.17 17.26 -5.76
N VAL A 79 0.02 16.69 -4.58
CA VAL A 79 -0.96 15.78 -3.98
C VAL A 79 -1.31 16.20 -2.58
N ARG A 80 -2.60 16.44 -2.33
CA ARG A 80 -3.12 16.54 -0.97
C ARG A 80 -3.53 15.15 -0.50
N TRP A 81 -2.85 14.65 0.53
CA TRP A 81 -3.17 13.38 1.17
C TRP A 81 -4.07 13.64 2.40
N GLU A 82 -5.33 13.22 2.34
CA GLU A 82 -6.30 13.38 3.43
C GLU A 82 -6.48 12.06 4.17
N ASN A 83 -6.37 12.08 5.50
CA ASN A 83 -6.74 10.94 6.33
C ASN A 83 -8.23 11.06 6.71
N ALA A 84 -9.05 10.15 6.18
CA ALA A 84 -10.47 10.00 6.49
C ALA A 84 -10.77 8.59 7.07
N LEU A 85 -9.80 8.00 7.75
CA LEU A 85 -9.90 6.70 8.39
C LEU A 85 -10.64 6.78 9.73
N PRO A 86 -11.17 5.65 10.25
CA PRO A 86 -11.67 5.58 11.62
C PRO A 86 -10.57 5.83 12.65
N ASP A 87 -10.96 6.24 13.86
CA ASP A 87 -10.01 6.46 14.97
C ASP A 87 -9.44 5.15 15.57
N LYS A 88 -10.01 4.00 15.18
CA LYS A 88 -9.56 2.68 15.59
C LYS A 88 -8.90 1.96 14.41
N HIS A 89 -7.68 1.48 14.65
CA HIS A 89 -6.92 0.71 13.66
C HIS A 89 -7.58 -0.64 13.37
N LEU A 90 -7.54 -1.08 12.09
CA LEU A 90 -8.11 -2.36 11.64
C LEU A 90 -7.37 -3.57 12.23
N LEU A 91 -6.05 -3.45 12.34
CA LEU A 91 -5.11 -4.50 12.78
C LEU A 91 -4.59 -4.23 14.21
N PRO A 92 -3.99 -5.25 14.87
CA PRO A 92 -3.42 -5.11 16.21
C PRO A 92 -2.21 -4.16 16.26
N VAL A 93 -2.29 -3.12 17.07
CA VAL A 93 -1.19 -2.15 17.26
C VAL A 93 -0.39 -2.49 18.51
N ASP A 94 0.87 -2.88 18.32
CA ASP A 94 1.85 -2.96 19.43
C ASP A 94 2.31 -1.55 19.81
N THR A 95 1.84 -1.07 20.94
CA THR A 95 2.15 0.25 21.47
C THR A 95 3.57 0.34 22.04
N THR A 96 4.20 -0.77 22.40
CA THR A 96 5.52 -0.78 23.04
C THR A 96 6.65 -0.43 22.07
N VAL A 97 6.46 -0.66 20.76
CA VAL A 97 7.48 -0.42 19.71
C VAL A 97 7.92 1.03 19.64
N HIS A 98 6.97 1.96 19.73
CA HIS A 98 7.26 3.40 19.63
C HIS A 98 7.10 4.12 20.96
N CYS A 99 6.16 3.67 21.81
CA CYS A 99 5.75 4.41 23.00
C CYS A 99 6.44 3.92 24.28
N GLY A 100 7.19 2.82 24.18
CA GLY A 100 7.78 2.15 25.32
C GLY A 100 6.74 1.68 26.36
N PRO A 101 7.17 1.39 27.60
CA PRO A 101 6.28 0.94 28.67
C PRO A 101 5.29 2.02 29.15
N ASP A 102 5.58 3.30 28.89
CA ASP A 102 4.72 4.44 29.23
C ASP A 102 3.51 4.60 28.30
N ALA A 103 3.39 3.75 27.28
CA ALA A 103 2.19 3.64 26.45
C ALA A 103 0.90 3.66 27.29
N ARG A 104 0.94 3.01 28.46
CA ARG A 104 -0.17 2.84 29.42
C ARG A 104 -0.72 4.12 30.05
N GLN A 105 -0.07 5.27 29.88
CA GLN A 105 -0.58 6.56 30.35
C GLN A 105 -1.41 7.27 29.27
N GLN A 106 -2.50 7.92 29.65
CA GLN A 106 -3.45 8.58 28.74
C GLN A 106 -2.82 9.71 27.88
N HIS A 107 -1.59 10.13 28.18
CA HIS A 107 -0.87 11.25 27.53
C HIS A 107 0.40 10.80 26.79
N SER A 108 0.45 9.53 26.36
CA SER A 108 1.56 9.05 25.53
C SER A 108 1.66 9.84 24.22
N HIS A 109 2.87 10.31 23.88
CA HIS A 109 3.24 11.01 22.65
C HIS A 109 2.93 10.23 21.36
N CYS A 110 2.54 8.96 21.48
CA CYS A 110 2.14 8.11 20.38
C CYS A 110 0.67 8.20 19.98
N ARG A 111 -0.16 8.92 20.74
CA ARG A 111 -1.54 9.16 20.31
C ARG A 111 -1.55 10.22 19.21
N PRO A 112 -2.46 10.08 18.22
CA PRO A 112 -3.47 9.03 18.08
C PRO A 112 -2.92 7.71 17.51
N PHE A 113 -3.65 6.60 17.64
CA PHE A 113 -3.20 5.29 17.12
C PHE A 113 -3.32 5.14 15.61
N VAL A 114 -4.25 5.87 15.00
CA VAL A 114 -4.39 5.94 13.55
C VAL A 114 -3.69 7.20 13.07
N ARG A 115 -2.48 6.98 12.55
CA ARG A 115 -1.60 8.00 12.00
C ARG A 115 -1.22 7.57 10.59
N THR A 116 -1.10 8.53 9.70
CA THR A 116 -0.74 8.26 8.32
C THR A 116 0.21 9.31 7.79
N VAL A 117 1.08 8.91 6.87
CA VAL A 117 1.91 9.80 6.04
C VAL A 117 2.26 9.04 4.77
N THR A 118 1.99 9.61 3.60
CA THR A 118 2.31 8.92 2.34
C THR A 118 3.73 9.24 1.92
N HIS A 119 4.54 8.21 1.69
CA HIS A 119 5.83 8.29 1.05
C HIS A 119 5.71 7.92 -0.43
N LEU A 120 6.41 8.66 -1.30
CA LEU A 120 6.56 8.32 -2.72
C LEU A 120 7.91 7.62 -2.92
N HIS A 121 7.88 6.29 -2.88
CA HIS A 121 9.07 5.47 -2.99
C HIS A 121 9.68 5.57 -4.39
N GLY A 122 10.97 5.94 -4.43
CA GLY A 122 11.73 6.21 -5.66
C GLY A 122 11.55 7.63 -6.21
N GLY A 123 10.75 8.48 -5.56
CA GLY A 123 10.59 9.88 -5.94
C GLY A 123 11.81 10.72 -5.60
N HIS A 124 12.31 11.50 -6.55
CA HIS A 124 13.18 12.64 -6.28
C HIS A 124 12.31 13.80 -5.84
N VAL A 125 12.20 13.96 -4.51
CA VAL A 125 11.24 14.86 -3.88
C VAL A 125 11.93 15.67 -2.79
N PRO A 126 11.45 16.89 -2.49
CA PRO A 126 11.93 17.62 -1.34
C PRO A 126 11.52 16.92 -0.03
N ASP A 127 12.37 17.00 0.98
CA ASP A 127 12.24 16.36 2.30
C ASP A 127 10.84 16.47 2.94
N HIS A 128 10.26 17.66 2.89
CA HIS A 128 8.95 17.97 3.46
C HIS A 128 7.76 17.40 2.68
N SER A 129 8.01 16.81 1.50
CA SER A 129 7.04 16.06 0.68
C SER A 129 7.43 14.61 0.51
N ASP A 130 8.50 14.17 1.19
CA ASP A 130 8.99 12.79 1.11
C ASP A 130 8.15 11.82 1.96
N GLY A 131 7.41 12.33 2.95
CA GLY A 131 6.60 11.51 3.83
C GLY A 131 7.39 10.94 5.00
N TYR A 132 8.21 11.78 5.63
CA TYR A 132 9.00 11.43 6.80
C TYR A 132 8.13 10.76 7.88
N PRO A 133 8.60 9.69 8.57
CA PRO A 133 7.76 8.91 9.49
C PRO A 133 7.10 9.71 10.61
N GLU A 134 7.77 10.76 11.11
CA GLU A 134 7.27 11.67 12.15
C GLU A 134 6.55 12.91 11.59
N ALA A 135 6.34 13.00 10.28
CA ALA A 135 5.49 13.99 9.62
C ALA A 135 4.05 13.47 9.44
N TRP A 136 3.63 12.52 10.28
CA TRP A 136 2.31 11.92 10.26
C TRP A 136 1.19 12.90 10.62
N PHE A 137 -0.03 12.54 10.24
CA PHE A 137 -1.25 13.24 10.65
C PHE A 137 -2.37 12.25 10.93
N SER A 138 -3.27 12.62 11.84
CA SER A 138 -4.45 11.85 12.21
C SER A 138 -5.63 12.11 11.27
N PRO A 139 -6.77 11.39 11.43
CA PRO A 139 -7.99 11.70 10.70
C PRO A 139 -8.37 13.19 10.84
N GLY A 140 -8.66 13.84 9.71
CA GLY A 140 -9.01 15.26 9.65
C GLY A 140 -7.91 16.23 10.08
N PHE A 141 -6.64 15.81 10.09
CA PHE A 141 -5.49 16.61 10.55
C PHE A 141 -5.61 17.12 12.00
N ARG A 142 -6.43 16.45 12.84
CA ARG A 142 -6.68 16.89 14.23
C ARG A 142 -5.40 16.90 15.08
N GLU A 143 -4.56 15.89 14.89
CA GLU A 143 -3.25 15.76 15.51
C GLU A 143 -2.19 15.49 14.43
N LYS A 144 -0.97 15.94 14.69
CA LYS A 144 0.13 15.95 13.72
C LYS A 144 1.43 15.57 14.43
N GLY A 145 2.28 14.85 13.72
CA GLY A 145 3.61 14.50 14.20
C GLY A 145 4.53 15.74 14.27
N PRO A 146 5.63 15.64 15.03
CA PRO A 146 6.49 16.79 15.32
C PRO A 146 7.17 17.38 14.08
N LEU A 147 7.31 16.62 13.00
CA LEU A 147 7.93 17.06 11.75
C LEU A 147 6.91 17.33 10.63
N TRP A 148 5.61 17.35 10.96
CA TRP A 148 4.58 17.72 10.00
C TRP A 148 4.73 19.19 9.60
N SER A 149 4.71 19.47 8.30
CA SER A 149 4.89 20.84 7.78
C SER A 149 3.81 21.30 6.79
N ARG A 150 3.11 20.38 6.11
CA ARG A 150 2.15 20.74 5.04
C ARG A 150 1.13 19.63 4.75
N GLU A 151 -0.01 20.04 4.18
CA GLU A 151 -1.05 19.12 3.67
C GLU A 151 -0.83 18.69 2.21
N VAL A 152 -0.22 19.57 1.41
CA VAL A 152 -0.05 19.38 -0.03
C VAL A 152 1.41 19.11 -0.32
N TYR A 153 1.68 17.94 -0.90
CA TYR A 153 3.01 17.46 -1.22
C TYR A 153 3.40 17.88 -2.63
N ASP A 154 4.68 18.19 -2.81
CA ASP A 154 5.30 18.63 -4.05
C ASP A 154 6.12 17.51 -4.66
N TYR A 155 5.77 17.10 -5.87
CA TYR A 155 6.50 16.10 -6.65
C TYR A 155 7.00 16.74 -7.95
N PRO A 156 8.28 17.17 -7.98
CA PRO A 156 8.85 17.82 -9.16
C PRO A 156 8.88 16.91 -10.40
N ASN A 157 9.02 15.59 -10.20
CA ASN A 157 9.19 14.60 -11.27
C ASN A 157 10.37 14.93 -12.20
N ASP A 158 11.41 15.55 -11.67
CA ASP A 158 12.64 15.91 -12.38
C ASP A 158 13.64 14.73 -12.41
N GLN A 159 13.10 13.54 -12.70
CA GLN A 159 13.82 12.27 -12.80
C GLN A 159 13.42 11.51 -14.08
N GLU A 160 14.17 10.46 -14.43
CA GLU A 160 13.88 9.62 -15.61
C GLU A 160 12.59 8.81 -15.44
N ALA A 161 12.08 8.25 -16.55
CA ALA A 161 10.91 7.36 -16.50
C ALA A 161 11.19 6.11 -15.66
N ALA A 162 10.34 5.87 -14.66
CA ALA A 162 10.49 4.76 -13.72
C ALA A 162 9.12 4.28 -13.18
N THR A 163 9.14 3.09 -12.59
CA THR A 163 7.98 2.54 -11.86
C THR A 163 8.17 2.85 -10.39
N LEU A 164 7.53 3.90 -9.92
CA LEU A 164 7.48 4.25 -8.51
C LEU A 164 6.20 3.67 -7.89
N TRP A 165 6.11 3.77 -6.57
CA TRP A 165 4.91 3.45 -5.84
C TRP A 165 4.80 4.34 -4.61
N TYR A 166 3.58 4.55 -4.15
CA TYR A 166 3.32 5.31 -2.94
C TYR A 166 2.69 4.40 -1.90
N HIS A 167 3.04 4.60 -0.65
CA HIS A 167 2.54 3.83 0.47
C HIS A 167 2.60 4.61 1.77
N ASP A 168 1.88 4.14 2.79
CA ASP A 168 1.99 4.75 4.11
C ASP A 168 3.37 4.51 4.74
N HIS A 169 3.86 5.49 5.51
CA HIS A 169 5.19 5.48 6.14
C HIS A 169 5.15 5.94 7.61
N ALA A 170 4.00 5.84 8.28
CA ALA A 170 3.83 6.40 9.63
C ALA A 170 4.63 5.66 10.72
N MET A 171 5.27 6.46 11.58
CA MET A 171 6.16 5.98 12.65
C MET A 171 5.56 4.84 13.50
N GLY A 172 6.26 3.71 13.56
CA GLY A 172 5.93 2.55 14.39
C GLY A 172 4.79 1.68 13.87
N ILE A 173 4.06 2.09 12.83
CA ILE A 173 2.86 1.39 12.32
C ILE A 173 2.81 1.22 10.79
N THR A 174 3.84 1.60 10.04
CA THR A 174 3.98 1.35 8.59
C THR A 174 3.57 -0.06 8.19
N ARG A 175 4.09 -1.08 8.90
CA ARG A 175 3.78 -2.51 8.64
C ARG A 175 2.28 -2.79 8.65
N LEU A 176 1.51 -2.09 9.47
CA LEU A 176 0.08 -2.30 9.65
C LEU A 176 -0.71 -1.50 8.60
N ASN A 177 -0.35 -0.24 8.38
CA ASN A 177 -1.02 0.64 7.42
C ASN A 177 -0.88 0.12 5.98
N VAL A 178 0.33 -0.32 5.60
CA VAL A 178 0.59 -0.93 4.28
C VAL A 178 -0.16 -2.27 4.16
N TYR A 179 -0.14 -3.11 5.20
CA TYR A 179 -0.85 -4.39 5.19
C TYR A 179 -2.37 -4.22 5.08
N ALA A 180 -2.92 -3.18 5.73
CA ALA A 180 -4.33 -2.82 5.66
C ALA A 180 -4.76 -2.39 4.24
N GLY A 181 -3.82 -1.95 3.40
CA GLY A 181 -4.04 -1.71 1.96
C GLY A 181 -3.55 -0.36 1.43
N LEU A 182 -2.89 0.48 2.24
CA LEU A 182 -2.39 1.78 1.78
C LEU A 182 -1.11 1.64 0.94
N ALA A 183 -1.28 1.23 -0.32
CA ALA A 183 -0.24 1.21 -1.34
C ALA A 183 -0.84 1.42 -2.74
N GLY A 184 -0.12 2.06 -3.66
CA GLY A 184 -0.54 2.24 -5.05
C GLY A 184 0.62 2.61 -5.98
N PHE A 185 0.41 2.53 -7.30
CA PHE A 185 1.47 2.83 -8.28
C PHE A 185 1.59 4.33 -8.58
N TYR A 186 2.83 4.76 -8.82
CA TYR A 186 3.15 6.06 -9.40
C TYR A 186 4.06 5.84 -10.60
N LEU A 187 3.63 6.17 -11.81
CA LEU A 187 4.41 5.90 -13.03
C LEU A 187 4.92 7.21 -13.61
N VAL A 188 6.24 7.39 -13.62
CA VAL A 188 6.89 8.49 -14.35
C VAL A 188 7.13 8.04 -15.78
N ARG A 189 6.69 8.85 -16.74
CA ARG A 189 6.81 8.64 -18.18
C ARG A 189 7.75 9.70 -18.75
N ASP A 190 8.44 9.39 -19.85
CA ASP A 190 9.30 10.34 -20.52
C ASP A 190 9.26 10.14 -22.05
N ASP A 191 9.97 10.99 -22.79
CA ASP A 191 9.99 10.94 -24.25
C ASP A 191 10.78 9.74 -24.79
N ASN A 192 11.76 9.24 -24.03
CA ASN A 192 12.56 8.08 -24.42
C ASN A 192 11.71 6.81 -24.40
N GLU A 193 10.98 6.58 -23.32
CA GLU A 193 10.04 5.47 -23.17
C GLU A 193 8.97 5.53 -24.26
N GLN A 194 8.38 6.71 -24.49
CA GLN A 194 7.37 6.88 -25.52
C GLN A 194 7.93 6.65 -26.94
N ARG A 195 9.16 7.09 -27.22
CA ARG A 195 9.83 6.79 -28.50
C ARG A 195 9.99 5.28 -28.66
N LEU A 196 10.47 4.58 -27.65
CA LEU A 196 10.63 3.12 -27.71
C LEU A 196 9.28 2.40 -27.92
N GLN A 197 8.18 2.92 -27.38
CA GLN A 197 6.84 2.41 -27.67
C GLN A 197 6.41 2.70 -29.12
N ARG A 198 6.61 3.92 -29.63
CA ARG A 198 6.31 4.29 -31.02
C ARG A 198 7.09 3.46 -32.03
N ASP A 199 8.35 3.16 -31.72
CA ASP A 199 9.25 2.36 -32.57
C ASP A 199 9.01 0.84 -32.43
N GLY A 200 8.01 0.41 -31.65
CA GLY A 200 7.68 -1.00 -31.43
C GLY A 200 8.73 -1.79 -30.62
N ARG A 201 9.66 -1.09 -29.96
CA ARG A 201 10.69 -1.67 -29.10
C ARG A 201 10.13 -2.02 -27.72
N LEU A 202 9.21 -1.21 -27.22
CA LEU A 202 8.40 -1.51 -26.03
C LEU A 202 6.95 -1.80 -26.41
N PRO A 203 6.24 -2.67 -25.66
CA PRO A 203 4.81 -2.86 -25.81
C PRO A 203 4.04 -1.53 -25.68
N ALA A 204 3.02 -1.37 -26.53
CA ALA A 204 2.15 -0.19 -26.54
C ALA A 204 1.41 -0.04 -25.18
N PRO A 205 0.89 1.15 -24.84
CA PRO A 205 0.28 1.41 -23.53
C PRO A 205 -0.84 0.43 -23.12
N ALA A 206 -1.59 -0.12 -24.08
CA ALA A 206 -2.63 -1.13 -23.80
C ALA A 206 -2.08 -2.47 -23.27
N TYR A 207 -0.77 -2.71 -23.43
CA TYR A 207 -0.06 -3.94 -23.05
C TYR A 207 1.03 -3.67 -22.01
N ASP A 208 0.99 -2.50 -21.36
CA ASP A 208 1.82 -2.13 -20.21
C ASP A 208 0.98 -2.34 -18.94
N VAL A 209 1.30 -3.37 -18.16
CA VAL A 209 0.45 -3.87 -17.07
C VAL A 209 1.19 -3.75 -15.73
N PRO A 210 0.72 -2.90 -14.80
CA PRO A 210 1.23 -2.87 -13.45
C PRO A 210 0.76 -4.08 -12.64
N LEU A 211 1.69 -4.72 -11.91
CA LEU A 211 1.46 -5.88 -11.08
C LEU A 211 2.06 -5.64 -9.69
N VAL A 212 1.24 -5.26 -8.71
CA VAL A 212 1.66 -5.24 -7.32
C VAL A 212 1.33 -6.57 -6.66
N ILE A 213 2.36 -7.23 -6.15
CA ILE A 213 2.31 -8.56 -5.52
C ILE A 213 2.40 -8.38 -4.00
N GLN A 214 1.41 -8.90 -3.28
CA GLN A 214 1.31 -8.76 -1.83
C GLN A 214 0.82 -10.06 -1.22
N ASP A 215 1.54 -10.61 -0.24
CA ASP A 215 1.04 -11.74 0.54
C ASP A 215 0.14 -11.26 1.69
N ARG A 216 -0.94 -11.99 1.92
CA ARG A 216 -1.92 -11.76 2.99
C ARG A 216 -2.34 -13.10 3.57
N SER A 217 -2.87 -13.05 4.79
CA SER A 217 -3.63 -14.15 5.39
C SER A 217 -5.01 -13.62 5.77
N PHE A 218 -5.98 -14.53 5.81
CA PHE A 218 -7.38 -14.20 6.05
C PHE A 218 -7.97 -15.10 7.12
N ARG A 219 -8.88 -14.56 7.93
CA ARG A 219 -9.77 -15.37 8.76
C ARG A 219 -10.84 -16.01 7.88
N ARG A 220 -11.55 -16.99 8.44
CA ARG A 220 -12.66 -17.70 7.76
C ARG A 220 -13.75 -16.78 7.23
N ASP A 221 -13.98 -15.64 7.88
CA ASP A 221 -14.96 -14.63 7.47
C ASP A 221 -14.47 -13.68 6.35
N GLY A 222 -13.23 -13.87 5.87
CA GLY A 222 -12.60 -13.03 4.85
C GLY A 222 -11.94 -11.76 5.39
N SER A 223 -11.93 -11.53 6.71
CA SER A 223 -11.20 -10.41 7.31
C SER A 223 -9.68 -10.63 7.28
N LEU A 224 -8.91 -9.54 7.12
CA LEU A 224 -7.45 -9.59 7.16
C LEU A 224 -6.96 -10.16 8.50
N PHE A 225 -6.12 -11.18 8.43
CA PHE A 225 -5.37 -11.70 9.56
C PHE A 225 -3.96 -11.09 9.56
N TYR A 226 -3.53 -10.59 10.71
CA TYR A 226 -2.16 -10.14 10.96
C TYR A 226 -1.82 -10.57 12.39
N THR A 227 -0.65 -11.18 12.56
CA THR A 227 -0.21 -11.78 13.83
C THR A 227 -0.24 -10.76 14.98
N SER A 228 -0.61 -11.25 16.17
CA SER A 228 -0.57 -10.48 17.42
C SER A 228 0.46 -10.99 18.44
N GLY A 229 1.35 -11.92 18.06
CA GLY A 229 2.43 -12.40 18.94
C GLY A 229 2.71 -13.90 18.81
N LYS A 230 3.78 -14.36 19.46
CA LYS A 230 4.19 -15.77 19.56
C LYS A 230 3.05 -16.65 20.10
N GLY A 231 2.33 -17.30 19.19
CA GLY A 231 1.26 -18.24 19.52
C GLY A 231 0.27 -18.51 18.40
N GLU A 232 0.14 -17.63 17.40
CA GLU A 232 -0.85 -17.84 16.31
C GLU A 232 -0.31 -18.66 15.12
N PHE A 233 1.01 -18.72 14.90
CA PHE A 233 1.62 -19.52 13.80
C PHE A 233 2.06 -20.93 14.20
N GLU A 234 2.21 -21.24 15.50
CA GLU A 234 2.57 -22.58 15.97
C GLU A 234 1.40 -23.57 15.92
N GLN A 235 0.20 -23.15 15.53
CA GLN A 235 -0.94 -24.04 15.34
C GLN A 235 -0.94 -24.63 13.91
N ARG A 236 0.02 -25.53 13.63
CA ARG A 236 -0.18 -26.54 12.58
C ARG A 236 -1.39 -27.42 12.98
N PRO A 237 -2.25 -27.84 12.03
CA PRO A 237 -3.45 -28.63 12.35
C PRO A 237 -3.17 -29.91 13.14
N GLU A 238 -1.98 -30.50 12.98
CA GLU A 238 -1.59 -31.75 13.66
C GLU A 238 -1.01 -31.56 15.07
N GLU A 239 -0.65 -30.34 15.47
CA GLU A 239 -0.12 -30.04 16.82
C GLU A 239 -1.08 -29.20 17.68
N ALA A 240 -2.11 -28.58 17.08
CA ALA A 240 -3.17 -27.87 17.78
C ALA A 240 -3.92 -28.75 18.82
N GLU A 241 -3.86 -30.07 18.68
CA GLU A 241 -4.45 -31.02 19.64
C GLU A 241 -3.53 -31.33 20.84
N LYS A 242 -2.24 -30.93 20.79
CA LYS A 242 -1.25 -31.18 21.86
C LYS A 242 -0.75 -29.93 22.56
N THR A 243 -0.94 -28.75 21.98
CA THR A 243 -0.74 -27.46 22.65
C THR A 243 -2.07 -26.71 22.73
N ALA A 244 -3.07 -27.36 23.34
CA ALA A 244 -4.12 -26.60 23.99
C ALA A 244 -3.43 -25.75 25.07
N ALA A 245 -3.14 -24.49 24.73
CA ALA A 245 -2.90 -23.46 25.73
C ALA A 245 -3.98 -23.66 26.81
N ALA A 246 -3.53 -23.74 28.07
CA ALA A 246 -4.41 -23.98 29.20
C ALA A 246 -5.70 -23.14 29.04
N PRO A 247 -6.90 -23.72 29.23
CA PRO A 247 -8.14 -23.00 29.02
C PRO A 247 -8.22 -21.86 30.05
N GLY A 248 -7.81 -20.64 29.66
CA GLY A 248 -7.77 -19.52 30.58
C GLY A 248 -6.95 -18.30 30.17
N GLU A 249 -5.83 -18.44 29.45
CA GLU A 249 -4.98 -17.28 29.12
C GLU A 249 -5.44 -16.59 27.84
N ARG A 250 -6.55 -15.85 27.92
CA ARG A 250 -6.80 -14.76 26.97
C ARG A 250 -5.59 -13.81 27.07
N LEU A 251 -4.89 -13.57 25.95
CA LEU A 251 -3.92 -12.49 25.89
C LEU A 251 -4.57 -11.24 26.53
N PRO A 252 -3.90 -10.60 27.50
CA PRO A 252 -4.47 -9.44 28.17
C PRO A 252 -4.86 -8.42 27.10
N ARG A 253 -5.99 -7.73 27.26
CA ARG A 253 -6.29 -6.64 26.34
C ARG A 253 -5.36 -5.48 26.68
N ASP A 254 -4.76 -4.87 25.65
CA ASP A 254 -4.13 -3.59 25.80
C ASP A 254 -5.18 -2.62 26.40
N PRO A 255 -4.92 -2.06 27.59
CA PRO A 255 -5.92 -1.28 28.33
C PRO A 255 -6.29 0.03 27.63
N ILE A 256 -5.60 0.38 26.55
CA ILE A 256 -5.78 1.62 25.81
C ILE A 256 -6.45 1.39 24.46
N THR A 257 -5.95 0.44 23.67
CA THR A 257 -6.54 0.14 22.36
C THR A 257 -7.75 -0.79 22.49
N GLY A 258 -7.87 -1.50 23.62
CA GLY A 258 -8.86 -2.54 23.86
C GLY A 258 -8.65 -3.79 22.99
N GLN A 259 -7.60 -3.82 22.16
CA GLN A 259 -7.19 -4.97 21.36
C GLN A 259 -6.42 -5.96 22.24
N LEU A 260 -6.24 -7.21 21.80
CA LEU A 260 -5.33 -8.13 22.50
C LEU A 260 -3.94 -7.49 22.52
N SER A 261 -3.22 -7.58 23.64
CA SER A 261 -1.84 -7.13 23.77
C SER A 261 -1.03 -7.79 22.68
N SER A 262 -0.73 -7.01 21.64
CA SER A 262 -0.02 -7.50 20.47
C SER A 262 1.45 -7.21 20.61
N SER A 263 2.29 -8.14 20.20
CA SER A 263 3.72 -7.91 20.03
C SER A 263 4.07 -7.80 18.55
N ILE A 264 4.98 -6.89 18.20
CA ILE A 264 5.59 -6.87 16.88
C ILE A 264 6.33 -8.19 16.62
N GLU A 265 6.07 -8.79 15.46
CA GLU A 265 6.88 -9.89 14.95
C GLU A 265 7.98 -9.35 14.02
N PRO A 266 9.17 -9.99 13.96
CA PRO A 266 10.25 -9.54 13.10
C PRO A 266 9.87 -9.51 11.61
N GLU A 267 9.05 -10.46 11.17
CA GLU A 267 8.65 -10.64 9.78
C GLU A 267 7.22 -11.17 9.70
N PHE A 268 6.56 -10.95 8.55
CA PHE A 268 5.25 -11.52 8.25
C PHE A 268 5.28 -12.27 6.92
N PHE A 269 4.73 -13.48 6.91
CA PHE A 269 4.59 -14.32 5.72
C PHE A 269 3.14 -14.81 5.60
N GLY A 270 2.38 -14.20 4.70
CA GLY A 270 1.00 -14.59 4.41
C GLY A 270 0.91 -15.88 3.58
N ASP A 271 -0.20 -16.59 3.71
CA ASP A 271 -0.48 -17.85 2.98
C ASP A 271 -1.15 -17.65 1.62
N THR A 272 -1.64 -16.44 1.34
CA THR A 272 -2.41 -16.11 0.14
C THR A 272 -1.70 -15.00 -0.64
N ILE A 273 -1.41 -15.25 -1.91
CA ILE A 273 -0.78 -14.25 -2.78
C ILE A 273 -1.84 -13.45 -3.51
N LEU A 274 -1.79 -12.13 -3.34
CA LEU A 274 -2.62 -11.18 -4.09
C LEU A 274 -1.79 -10.53 -5.18
N VAL A 275 -2.40 -10.34 -6.34
CA VAL A 275 -1.91 -9.46 -7.40
C VAL A 275 -2.98 -8.42 -7.68
N ASN A 276 -2.63 -7.14 -7.61
CA ASN A 276 -3.56 -6.02 -7.79
C ASN A 276 -4.84 -6.15 -6.95
N GLY A 277 -4.72 -6.62 -5.70
CA GLY A 277 -5.85 -6.70 -4.77
C GLY A 277 -6.80 -7.89 -5.00
N LYS A 278 -6.43 -8.87 -5.83
CA LYS A 278 -7.17 -10.13 -6.01
C LYS A 278 -6.29 -11.33 -5.67
N ALA A 279 -6.84 -12.31 -4.95
CA ALA A 279 -6.18 -13.57 -4.61
C ALA A 279 -6.05 -14.44 -5.87
N TRP A 280 -4.82 -14.88 -6.16
CA TRP A 280 -4.47 -15.75 -7.31
C TRP A 280 -5.24 -15.45 -8.61
N PRO A 281 -5.17 -14.21 -9.14
CA PRO A 281 -6.00 -13.82 -10.26
C PRO A 281 -5.47 -14.39 -11.59
N VAL A 282 -6.35 -14.42 -12.58
CA VAL A 282 -6.02 -14.71 -13.98
C VAL A 282 -6.12 -13.41 -14.78
N LEU A 283 -5.13 -13.18 -15.65
CA LEU A 283 -5.18 -12.13 -16.66
C LEU A 283 -5.27 -12.80 -18.03
N GLU A 284 -6.39 -12.61 -18.72
CA GLU A 284 -6.55 -12.99 -20.12
C GLU A 284 -5.66 -12.10 -20.99
N VAL A 285 -4.84 -12.71 -21.85
CA VAL A 285 -3.85 -12.02 -22.68
C VAL A 285 -3.95 -12.44 -24.14
N GLU A 286 -3.63 -11.52 -25.04
CA GLU A 286 -3.41 -11.82 -26.45
C GLU A 286 -2.06 -12.56 -26.65
N PRO A 287 -1.90 -13.37 -27.71
CA PRO A 287 -0.62 -14.02 -28.04
C PRO A 287 0.40 -13.01 -28.60
N ARG A 288 0.93 -12.14 -27.74
CA ARG A 288 1.85 -11.03 -28.07
C ARG A 288 2.77 -10.65 -26.91
N LYS A 289 3.64 -9.66 -27.14
CA LYS A 289 4.50 -9.08 -26.08
C LYS A 289 3.70 -8.17 -25.14
N TYR A 290 3.91 -8.35 -23.84
CA TYR A 290 3.44 -7.49 -22.75
C TYR A 290 4.63 -6.92 -21.98
N ARG A 291 4.45 -5.73 -21.41
CA ARG A 291 5.36 -5.14 -20.44
C ARG A 291 4.71 -5.25 -19.08
N LEU A 292 5.41 -5.83 -18.12
CA LEU A 292 4.93 -5.97 -16.76
C LEU A 292 5.73 -5.03 -15.85
N ARG A 293 5.04 -4.21 -15.05
CA ARG A 293 5.67 -3.40 -14.01
C ARG A 293 5.47 -4.09 -12.68
N VAL A 294 6.43 -4.92 -12.31
CA VAL A 294 6.33 -5.79 -11.14
C VAL A 294 6.79 -5.04 -9.90
N LEU A 295 5.91 -4.95 -8.90
CA LEU A 295 6.18 -4.39 -7.58
C LEU A 295 6.00 -5.46 -6.52
N ASN A 296 7.01 -5.67 -5.69
CA ASN A 296 6.83 -6.40 -4.44
C ASN A 296 6.33 -5.42 -3.36
N GLY A 297 5.02 -5.42 -3.11
CA GLY A 297 4.39 -4.63 -2.05
C GLY A 297 4.15 -5.42 -0.77
N SER A 298 4.86 -6.53 -0.58
CA SER A 298 4.74 -7.40 0.61
C SER A 298 5.53 -6.84 1.78
N ASN A 299 5.13 -7.16 3.02
CA ASN A 299 5.83 -6.66 4.21
C ASN A 299 7.26 -7.22 4.33
N SER A 300 7.45 -8.53 4.09
CA SER A 300 8.73 -9.22 4.31
C SER A 300 9.08 -10.24 3.23
N ARG A 301 8.09 -10.76 2.49
CA ARG A 301 8.31 -11.84 1.54
C ARG A 301 9.12 -11.40 0.33
N PHE A 302 10.23 -12.09 0.07
CA PHE A 302 10.92 -12.06 -1.22
C PHE A 302 10.33 -13.12 -2.18
N TYR A 303 10.28 -12.77 -3.47
CA TYR A 303 9.76 -13.66 -4.51
C TYR A 303 10.84 -14.04 -5.49
N ARG A 304 10.84 -15.31 -5.88
CA ARG A 304 11.56 -15.79 -7.07
C ARG A 304 10.52 -16.15 -8.13
N LEU A 305 10.29 -15.24 -9.05
CA LEU A 305 9.26 -15.38 -10.08
C LEU A 305 9.79 -16.20 -11.28
N THR A 306 8.97 -17.13 -11.76
CA THR A 306 9.24 -17.94 -12.97
C THR A 306 7.92 -18.17 -13.72
N LEU A 307 8.01 -18.42 -15.03
CA LEU A 307 6.87 -18.90 -15.82
C LEU A 307 6.91 -20.43 -15.89
N SER A 308 5.79 -21.09 -15.60
CA SER A 308 5.70 -22.56 -15.64
C SER A 308 5.91 -23.13 -17.04
N SER A 309 5.76 -22.32 -18.09
CA SER A 309 6.08 -22.67 -19.48
C SER A 309 7.59 -22.77 -19.74
N GLY A 310 8.45 -22.34 -18.81
CA GLY A 310 9.90 -22.26 -18.99
C GLY A 310 10.36 -21.05 -19.80
N GLN A 311 9.45 -20.16 -20.22
CA GLN A 311 9.81 -18.90 -20.87
C GLN A 311 10.50 -17.94 -19.89
N GLU A 312 11.43 -17.15 -20.42
CA GLU A 312 12.18 -16.18 -19.64
C GLU A 312 11.56 -14.78 -19.69
N PHE A 313 11.73 -14.03 -18.61
CA PHE A 313 11.48 -12.59 -18.61
C PHE A 313 12.66 -11.84 -19.21
N GLN A 314 12.37 -10.77 -19.95
CA GLN A 314 13.39 -9.78 -20.35
C GLN A 314 13.27 -8.58 -19.42
N GLN A 315 14.23 -8.42 -18.51
CA GLN A 315 14.28 -7.24 -17.64
C GLN A 315 14.78 -6.04 -18.44
N ILE A 316 14.01 -4.95 -18.40
CA ILE A 316 14.25 -3.72 -19.18
C ILE A 316 14.25 -2.45 -18.30
N GLY A 317 14.17 -2.63 -16.98
CA GLY A 317 14.16 -1.55 -16.00
C GLY A 317 14.35 -2.07 -14.58
N SER A 318 14.79 -1.17 -13.72
CA SER A 318 14.92 -1.33 -12.27
C SER A 318 14.35 -0.08 -11.59
N ASP A 319 14.42 -0.08 -10.26
CA ASP A 319 14.37 1.14 -9.46
C ASP A 319 15.56 2.06 -9.84
#